data_AF-A0A6S6Y736-F1
#
_entry.id   AF-A0A6S6Y736-F1
#
_cell.length_a   1.000
_cell.length_b   1.000
_cell.length_c   1.000
_cell.angle_alpha   90.00
_cell.angle_beta   90.00
_cell.angle_gamma   90.00
#
_symmetry.space_group_name_H-M   'P 1'
#
loop_
_entity.id
_entity.type
_entity.pdbx_description
1 polymer ?
#
loop_
_entity_poly.entity_id
_entity_poly.type
_entity_poly.pdbx_seq_one_letter_code
_entity_poly.pdbx_strand_id
1 'polypeptide(L)'
;MIYSDSLNYLYVYKVKGGITISLLNDKKTAFWILIAAVIAAVLAGLFFMDHPPDVPSVSQAVEEEPDVISLVEKFGDALKKVSLLAPDDVVAKEIKENYSDFVTPELLAKWQSDPQSAPGRMLSSPWPDRIDVKSVEADGNGGYVVSGEIIEVTSTELQNSGAAAKKQVTLGIVRKENRWLISSVEAVKQYE
;
A
#
# COMPACT_ATOMS: atom_id res chain seq x y z
N MET A 1 8.97 45.90 66.74
CA MET A 1 8.35 45.72 65.42
C MET A 1 8.14 44.22 65.24
N ILE A 2 6.94 43.72 65.52
CA ILE A 2 6.57 42.30 65.43
C ILE A 2 5.33 42.27 64.52
N TYR A 3 5.40 41.57 63.39
CA TYR A 3 4.32 41.54 62.41
C TYR A 3 3.40 40.33 62.64
N SER A 4 2.10 40.64 62.77
CA SER A 4 0.90 39.81 62.55
C SER A 4 0.99 39.07 61.18
N ASP A 5 0.29 38.00 60.83
CA ASP A 5 -0.97 37.44 61.32
C ASP A 5 -1.16 36.01 60.78
N SER A 6 -2.27 35.42 61.19
CA SER A 6 -2.67 34.03 61.19
C SER A 6 -3.51 33.57 59.97
N LEU A 7 -3.44 32.25 59.68
CA LEU A 7 -4.53 31.33 59.26
C LEU A 7 -5.59 31.78 58.22
N ASN A 8 -5.70 31.07 57.09
CA ASN A 8 -6.79 30.09 56.87
C ASN A 8 -6.85 29.49 55.45
N TYR A 9 -7.26 28.23 55.43
CA TYR A 9 -7.46 27.34 54.30
C TYR A 9 -8.82 27.52 53.60
N LEU A 10 -8.83 27.19 52.30
CA LEU A 10 -9.91 26.60 51.48
C LEU A 10 -11.23 27.38 51.27
N TYR A 11 -11.58 27.62 50.00
CA TYR A 11 -12.94 27.38 49.51
C TYR A 11 -12.93 26.71 48.14
N VAL A 12 -13.60 25.56 48.05
CA VAL A 12 -13.93 24.82 46.82
C VAL A 12 -15.20 25.40 46.23
N TYR A 13 -15.23 25.66 44.92
CA TYR A 13 -16.48 25.65 44.17
C TYR A 13 -16.33 24.92 42.82
N LYS A 14 -17.27 24.00 42.61
CA LYS A 14 -17.53 23.20 41.42
C LYS A 14 -18.24 24.06 40.37
N VAL A 15 -17.72 24.15 39.15
CA VAL A 15 -18.46 24.72 38.01
C VAL A 15 -18.27 23.86 36.75
N LYS A 16 -19.40 23.56 36.11
CA LYS A 16 -19.58 22.91 34.81
C LYS A 16 -18.96 23.75 33.69
N GLY A 17 -18.24 23.10 32.77
CA GLY A 17 -17.99 23.63 31.41
C GLY A 17 -16.96 24.75 31.35
N GLY A 18 -15.71 24.38 31.06
CA GLY A 18 -14.64 25.32 30.75
C GLY A 18 -13.29 24.68 31.09
N ILE A 19 -12.49 24.35 30.07
CA ILE A 19 -11.09 23.96 30.28
C ILE A 19 -10.32 25.24 30.57
N THR A 20 -10.12 25.57 31.84
CA THR A 20 -9.10 26.55 32.23
C THR A 20 -7.80 25.81 32.48
N ILE A 21 -6.81 26.01 31.62
CA ILE A 21 -5.44 25.57 31.87
C ILE A 21 -4.84 26.54 32.89
N SER A 22 -4.84 26.15 34.17
CA SER A 22 -4.08 26.86 35.19
C SER A 22 -2.60 26.62 34.92
N LEU A 23 -1.85 27.67 34.57
CA LEU A 23 -0.39 27.63 34.52
C LEU A 23 0.14 27.32 35.93
N LEU A 24 0.64 26.10 36.15
CA LEU A 24 1.27 25.70 37.40
C LEU A 24 2.57 26.49 37.61
N ASN A 25 2.53 27.50 38.48
CA ASN A 25 3.71 28.26 38.92
C ASN A 25 4.33 27.66 40.19
N ASP A 26 4.37 26.33 40.31
CA ASP A 26 5.21 25.66 41.30
C ASP A 26 6.31 24.90 40.55
N LYS A 27 7.56 25.35 40.73
CA LYS A 27 8.77 24.78 40.12
C LYS A 27 8.86 23.27 40.35
N LYS A 28 8.29 22.75 41.44
CA LYS A 28 8.26 21.30 41.73
C LYS A 28 7.28 20.56 40.83
N THR A 29 6.09 21.10 40.62
CA THR A 29 5.10 20.49 39.72
C THR A 29 5.47 20.62 38.24
N ALA A 30 6.08 21.73 37.83
CA ALA A 30 6.64 21.88 36.49
C ALA A 30 7.76 20.85 36.25
N PHE A 31 8.59 20.58 37.26
CA PHE A 31 9.63 19.54 37.20
C PHE A 31 9.03 18.13 37.06
N TRP A 32 7.96 17.80 37.79
CA TRP A 32 7.29 16.49 37.66
C TRP A 32 6.59 16.29 36.31
N ILE A 33 5.99 17.35 35.73
CA ILE A 33 5.40 17.28 34.37
C ILE A 33 6.50 17.09 33.32
N LEU A 34 7.64 17.75 33.48
CA LEU A 34 8.80 17.57 32.59
C LEU A 34 9.35 16.14 32.68
N ILE A 35 9.45 15.57 33.89
CA ILE A 35 9.83 14.16 34.09
C ILE A 35 8.81 13.23 33.44
N ALA A 36 7.51 13.43 33.65
CA ALA A 36 6.47 12.59 33.06
C ALA A 36 6.48 12.67 31.52
N ALA A 37 6.72 13.85 30.95
CA ALA A 37 6.86 14.04 29.50
C ALA A 37 8.13 13.35 28.96
N VAL A 38 9.24 13.40 29.68
CA VAL A 38 10.47 12.68 29.32
C VAL A 38 10.25 11.17 29.39
N ILE A 39 9.58 10.67 30.43
CA ILE A 39 9.25 9.24 30.55
C ILE A 39 8.31 8.80 29.42
N ALA A 40 7.29 9.58 29.09
CA ALA A 40 6.40 9.28 27.96
C ALA A 40 7.15 9.27 26.62
N ALA A 41 8.09 10.19 26.41
CA ALA A 41 8.93 10.22 25.22
C ALA A 41 9.89 9.03 25.15
N VAL A 42 10.46 8.61 26.29
CA VAL A 42 11.30 7.41 26.38
C VAL A 42 10.49 6.14 26.16
N LEU A 43 9.27 6.04 26.70
CA LEU A 43 8.38 4.89 26.47
C LEU A 43 7.89 4.83 25.01
N ALA A 44 7.56 5.97 24.41
CA ALA A 44 7.26 6.03 22.98
C ALA A 44 8.50 5.64 22.14
N GLY A 45 9.67 6.15 22.48
CA GLY A 45 10.93 5.80 21.83
C GLY A 45 11.27 4.31 21.95
N LEU A 46 11.05 3.72 23.13
CA LEU A 46 11.21 2.28 23.35
C LEU A 46 10.17 1.48 22.56
N PHE A 47 8.92 1.92 22.49
CA PHE A 47 7.89 1.28 21.68
C PHE A 47 8.22 1.29 20.18
N PHE A 48 8.69 2.41 19.63
CA PHE A 48 9.16 2.51 18.25
C PHE A 48 10.49 1.76 18.00
N MET A 49 11.31 1.57 19.04
CA MET A 49 12.58 0.84 18.93
C MET A 49 12.41 -0.68 19.05
N ASP A 50 11.44 -1.15 19.83
CA ASP A 50 11.09 -2.56 19.94
C ASP A 50 10.24 -3.04 18.76
N HIS A 51 9.52 -2.12 18.09
CA HIS A 51 8.67 -2.39 16.93
C HIS A 51 8.97 -1.35 15.84
N PRO A 52 10.13 -1.44 15.15
CA PRO A 52 10.34 -0.62 13.97
C PRO A 52 9.20 -0.93 12.97
N PRO A 53 8.66 0.07 12.24
CA PRO A 53 7.84 -0.25 11.09
C PRO A 53 8.64 -1.21 10.21
N ASP A 54 7.99 -2.27 9.70
CA ASP A 54 8.60 -3.26 8.80
C ASP A 54 8.97 -2.60 7.46
N VAL A 55 9.93 -1.68 7.50
CA VAL A 55 10.58 -1.12 6.33
C VAL A 55 11.59 -2.16 5.91
N PRO A 56 11.49 -2.71 4.69
CA PRO A 56 12.44 -3.72 4.23
C PRO A 56 13.86 -3.19 4.40
N SER A 57 14.71 -3.95 5.10
CA SER A 57 16.14 -3.65 5.16
C SER A 57 16.70 -3.61 3.72
N VAL A 58 17.64 -2.72 3.41
CA VAL A 58 18.22 -2.59 2.05
C VAL A 58 18.73 -3.93 1.50
N SER A 59 19.24 -4.82 2.37
CA SER A 59 19.66 -6.17 1.99
C SER A 59 18.51 -7.10 1.63
N GLN A 60 17.36 -6.99 2.29
CA GLN A 60 16.16 -7.78 1.99
C GLN A 60 15.49 -7.29 0.70
N ALA A 61 15.46 -5.97 0.47
CA ALA A 61 14.92 -5.40 -0.76
C ALA A 61 15.63 -5.95 -2.00
N VAL A 62 16.97 -6.03 -1.96
CA VAL A 62 17.80 -6.56 -3.06
C VAL A 62 17.54 -8.06 -3.34
N GLU A 63 17.19 -8.84 -2.31
CA GLU A 63 16.90 -10.28 -2.47
C GLU A 63 15.46 -10.56 -2.92
N GLU A 64 14.50 -9.72 -2.54
CA GLU A 64 13.07 -9.94 -2.80
C GLU A 64 12.58 -9.32 -4.13
N GLU A 65 13.26 -8.28 -4.64
CA GLU A 65 12.94 -7.62 -5.92
C GLU A 65 12.81 -8.59 -7.12
N PRO A 66 13.72 -9.57 -7.34
CA PRO A 66 13.61 -10.52 -8.44
C PRO A 66 12.32 -11.35 -8.41
N ASP A 67 11.85 -11.74 -7.21
CA ASP A 67 10.61 -12.50 -7.05
C ASP A 67 9.39 -11.65 -7.40
N VAL A 68 9.41 -10.36 -7.02
CA VAL A 68 8.38 -9.38 -7.36
C VAL A 68 8.33 -9.15 -8.88
N ILE A 69 9.48 -9.01 -9.54
CA ILE A 69 9.57 -8.87 -11.00
C ILE A 69 9.01 -10.13 -11.67
N SER A 70 9.42 -11.32 -11.24
CA SER A 70 8.95 -12.58 -11.81
C SER A 70 7.43 -12.75 -11.66
N LEU A 71 6.86 -12.32 -10.54
CA LEU A 71 5.41 -12.30 -10.33
C LEU A 71 4.71 -11.44 -11.40
N VAL A 72 5.18 -10.20 -11.59
CA VAL A 72 4.58 -9.25 -12.54
C VAL A 72 4.72 -9.72 -13.98
N GLU A 73 5.87 -10.27 -14.37
CA GLU A 73 6.09 -10.82 -15.71
C GLU A 73 5.14 -11.99 -16.00
N LYS A 74 5.05 -12.97 -15.09
CA LYS A 74 4.14 -14.12 -15.24
C LYS A 74 2.67 -13.70 -15.28
N PHE A 75 2.29 -12.70 -14.49
CA PHE A 75 0.96 -12.11 -14.57
C PHE A 75 0.74 -11.42 -15.93
N GLY A 76 1.72 -10.68 -16.43
CA GLY A 76 1.71 -10.07 -17.75
C GLY A 76 1.45 -11.08 -18.87
N ASP A 77 2.12 -12.23 -18.83
CA ASP A 77 1.93 -13.33 -19.80
C ASP A 77 0.53 -13.94 -19.76
N ALA A 78 -0.14 -13.86 -18.60
CA ALA A 78 -1.49 -14.38 -18.41
C ALA A 78 -2.57 -13.46 -18.98
N LEU A 79 -2.28 -12.16 -19.20
CA LEU A 79 -3.26 -11.17 -19.66
C LEU A 79 -3.95 -11.57 -20.97
N LYS A 80 -3.21 -12.18 -21.91
CA LYS A 80 -3.77 -12.64 -23.19
C LYS A 80 -4.74 -13.81 -23.09
N LYS A 81 -4.81 -14.48 -21.93
CA LYS A 81 -5.68 -15.65 -21.72
C LYS A 81 -7.08 -15.26 -21.25
N VAL A 82 -7.31 -14.00 -20.87
CA VAL A 82 -8.61 -13.49 -20.45
C VAL A 82 -9.17 -12.59 -21.54
N SER A 83 -10.28 -13.00 -22.14
CA SER A 83 -10.95 -12.25 -23.22
C SER A 83 -12.13 -11.46 -22.67
N LEU A 84 -11.95 -10.15 -22.48
CA LEU A 84 -13.00 -9.24 -21.96
C LEU A 84 -14.17 -9.04 -22.94
N LEU A 85 -14.07 -9.57 -24.16
CA LEU A 85 -15.16 -9.60 -25.14
C LEU A 85 -16.13 -10.79 -24.97
N ALA A 86 -15.77 -11.78 -24.13
CA ALA A 86 -16.65 -12.90 -23.83
C ALA A 86 -17.78 -12.46 -22.88
N PRO A 87 -18.86 -13.26 -22.74
CA PRO A 87 -19.88 -13.02 -21.72
C PRO A 87 -19.28 -12.97 -20.31
N ASP A 88 -19.81 -12.10 -19.44
CA ASP A 88 -19.24 -11.82 -18.11
C ASP A 88 -19.03 -13.07 -17.25
N ASP A 89 -19.92 -14.07 -17.33
CA ASP A 89 -19.78 -15.34 -16.61
C ASP A 89 -18.58 -16.16 -17.08
N VAL A 90 -18.29 -16.12 -18.38
CA VAL A 90 -17.11 -16.73 -18.99
C VAL A 90 -15.85 -15.97 -18.57
N VAL A 91 -15.85 -14.63 -18.64
CA VAL A 91 -14.70 -13.81 -18.24
C VAL A 91 -14.39 -14.00 -16.76
N ALA A 92 -15.39 -13.99 -15.89
CA ALA A 92 -15.21 -14.22 -14.46
C ALA A 92 -14.59 -15.60 -14.15
N LYS A 93 -14.86 -16.61 -14.98
CA LYS A 93 -14.22 -17.92 -14.88
C LYS A 93 -12.78 -17.87 -15.39
N GLU A 94 -12.52 -17.26 -16.54
CA GLU A 94 -11.17 -17.08 -17.07
C GLU A 94 -10.26 -16.30 -16.11
N ILE A 95 -10.78 -15.23 -15.49
CA ILE A 95 -10.10 -14.46 -14.44
C ILE A 95 -9.68 -15.38 -13.30
N LYS A 96 -10.60 -16.21 -12.80
CA LYS A 96 -10.29 -17.16 -11.71
C LYS A 96 -9.19 -18.13 -12.12
N GLU A 97 -9.33 -18.74 -13.28
CA GLU A 97 -8.43 -19.78 -13.77
C GLU A 97 -7.03 -19.25 -14.08
N ASN A 98 -6.93 -18.00 -14.56
CA ASN A 98 -5.65 -17.45 -15.01
C ASN A 98 -5.00 -16.48 -14.01
N TYR A 99 -5.75 -15.85 -13.09
CA TYR A 99 -5.19 -14.82 -12.20
C TYR A 99 -5.06 -15.25 -10.74
N SER A 100 -5.71 -16.34 -10.30
CA SER A 100 -5.75 -16.72 -8.88
C SER A 100 -4.38 -16.98 -8.23
N ASP A 101 -3.38 -17.38 -9.01
CA ASP A 101 -2.01 -17.59 -8.50
C ASP A 101 -1.20 -16.30 -8.34
N PHE A 102 -1.67 -15.19 -8.92
CA PHE A 102 -0.91 -13.93 -9.01
C PHE A 102 -1.48 -12.81 -8.14
N VAL A 103 -2.80 -12.82 -7.91
CA VAL A 103 -3.49 -11.70 -7.26
C VAL A 103 -4.01 -12.07 -5.88
N THR A 104 -4.27 -11.05 -5.06
CA THR A 104 -4.94 -11.26 -3.78
C THR A 104 -6.37 -11.75 -3.97
N PRO A 105 -6.94 -12.52 -3.03
CA PRO A 105 -8.33 -12.97 -3.10
C PRO A 105 -9.33 -11.81 -3.22
N GLU A 106 -9.03 -10.66 -2.58
CA GLU A 106 -9.88 -9.47 -2.64
C GLU A 106 -9.89 -8.85 -4.04
N LEU A 107 -8.72 -8.74 -4.69
CA LEU A 107 -8.63 -8.23 -6.05
C LEU A 107 -9.28 -9.20 -7.05
N LEU A 108 -9.08 -10.51 -6.85
CA LEU A 108 -9.73 -11.54 -7.66
C LEU A 108 -11.25 -11.43 -7.58
N ALA A 109 -11.81 -11.36 -6.37
CA ALA A 109 -13.25 -11.27 -6.17
C ALA A 109 -13.83 -9.99 -6.80
N LYS A 110 -13.13 -8.86 -6.68
CA LYS A 110 -13.51 -7.60 -7.34
C LYS A 110 -13.62 -7.80 -8.85
N TRP A 111 -12.60 -8.37 -9.48
CA TRP A 111 -12.61 -8.61 -10.92
C TRP A 111 -13.63 -9.66 -11.36
N GLN A 112 -13.90 -10.70 -10.56
CA GLN A 112 -14.98 -11.63 -10.90
C GLN A 112 -16.38 -10.99 -10.81
N SER A 113 -16.55 -10.00 -9.94
CA SER A 113 -17.82 -9.26 -9.79
C SER A 113 -18.03 -8.17 -10.84
N ASP A 114 -16.93 -7.61 -11.36
CA ASP A 114 -16.91 -6.62 -12.42
C ASP A 114 -15.78 -6.96 -13.41
N PRO A 115 -16.01 -7.91 -14.34
CA PRO A 115 -14.96 -8.43 -15.23
C PRO A 115 -14.31 -7.37 -16.11
N GLN A 116 -15.04 -6.32 -16.48
CA GLN A 116 -14.53 -5.23 -17.33
C GLN A 116 -13.51 -4.33 -16.59
N SER A 117 -13.43 -4.43 -15.27
CA SER A 117 -12.41 -3.73 -14.47
C SER A 117 -11.06 -4.46 -14.41
N ALA A 118 -10.99 -5.70 -14.91
CA ALA A 118 -9.76 -6.48 -14.97
C ALA A 118 -8.93 -6.14 -16.22
N PRO A 119 -7.59 -6.24 -16.18
CA PRO A 119 -6.79 -6.22 -17.39
C PRO A 119 -7.00 -7.50 -18.20
N GLY A 120 -6.97 -7.41 -19.52
CA GLY A 120 -7.17 -8.53 -20.42
C GLY A 120 -7.29 -8.11 -21.88
N ARG A 121 -7.63 -9.06 -22.76
CA ARG A 121 -7.87 -8.79 -24.18
C ARG A 121 -9.21 -8.09 -24.40
N MET A 122 -9.15 -6.86 -24.88
CA MET A 122 -10.32 -6.12 -25.35
C MET A 122 -10.55 -6.24 -26.86
N LEU A 123 -9.55 -6.73 -27.61
CA LEU A 123 -9.59 -6.87 -29.06
C LEU A 123 -8.97 -8.21 -29.47
N SER A 124 -9.24 -8.61 -30.71
CA SER A 124 -8.54 -9.74 -31.32
C SER A 124 -7.07 -9.44 -31.62
N SER A 125 -6.77 -8.17 -31.91
CA SER A 125 -5.45 -7.56 -32.11
C SER A 125 -5.59 -6.04 -32.11
N PRO A 126 -4.62 -5.28 -31.58
CA PRO A 126 -3.48 -5.75 -30.78
C PRO A 126 -3.96 -6.34 -29.43
N TRP A 127 -3.17 -7.27 -28.85
CA TRP A 127 -3.47 -7.89 -27.55
C TRP A 127 -2.30 -7.69 -26.57
N PRO A 128 -2.57 -7.63 -25.25
CA PRO A 128 -1.51 -7.58 -24.24
C PRO A 128 -0.68 -8.86 -24.32
N ASP A 129 0.63 -8.72 -24.48
CA ASP A 129 1.55 -9.87 -24.55
C ASP A 129 2.29 -10.09 -23.25
N ARG A 130 2.83 -9.01 -22.68
CA ARG A 130 3.66 -9.00 -21.46
C ARG A 130 3.62 -7.65 -20.75
N ILE A 131 4.22 -7.59 -19.57
CA ILE A 131 4.51 -6.35 -18.86
C ILE A 131 6.03 -6.15 -18.83
N ASP A 132 6.51 -5.03 -19.37
CA ASP A 132 7.90 -4.59 -19.20
C ASP A 132 7.98 -3.76 -17.91
N VAL A 133 8.66 -4.29 -16.88
CA VAL A 133 8.88 -3.59 -15.61
C VAL A 133 9.86 -2.42 -15.81
N LYS A 134 9.52 -1.23 -15.27
CA LYS A 134 10.34 -0.02 -15.36
C LYS A 134 10.98 0.36 -14.04
N SER A 135 10.23 0.24 -12.95
CA SER A 135 10.74 0.44 -11.59
C SER A 135 10.01 -0.43 -10.60
N VAL A 136 10.72 -0.76 -9.52
CA VAL A 136 10.20 -1.44 -8.34
C VAL A 136 10.60 -0.59 -7.15
N GLU A 137 9.64 -0.15 -6.36
CA GLU A 137 9.85 0.75 -5.22
C GLU A 137 9.17 0.17 -4.00
N ALA A 138 9.84 0.17 -2.84
CA ALA A 138 9.21 -0.24 -1.59
C ALA A 138 8.09 0.75 -1.22
N ASP A 139 6.94 0.24 -0.77
CA ASP A 139 5.77 1.08 -0.43
C ASP A 139 5.82 1.65 1.01
N GLY A 140 6.86 1.30 1.78
CA GLY A 140 7.05 1.68 3.18
C GLY A 140 6.29 0.84 4.21
N ASN A 141 5.48 -0.13 3.76
CA ASN A 141 4.65 -1.01 4.59
C ASN A 141 4.98 -2.50 4.38
N GLY A 142 6.19 -2.81 3.94
CA GLY A 142 6.62 -4.18 3.63
C GLY A 142 6.10 -4.72 2.30
N GLY A 143 5.52 -3.87 1.44
CA GLY A 143 5.13 -4.18 0.07
C GLY A 143 5.94 -3.40 -0.96
N TYR A 144 5.51 -3.51 -2.21
CA TYR A 144 6.14 -2.82 -3.35
C TYR A 144 5.11 -2.16 -4.25
N VAL A 145 5.52 -1.08 -4.90
CA VAL A 145 4.86 -0.48 -6.05
C VAL A 145 5.71 -0.74 -7.27
N VAL A 146 5.12 -1.36 -8.29
CA VAL A 146 5.78 -1.66 -9.56
C VAL A 146 5.20 -0.77 -10.64
N SER A 147 6.05 0.05 -11.27
CA SER A 147 5.68 0.79 -12.47
C SER A 147 6.14 0.02 -13.70
N GLY A 148 5.25 -0.18 -14.67
CA GLY A 148 5.50 -0.98 -15.86
C GLY A 148 4.77 -0.47 -17.09
N GLU A 149 5.00 -1.16 -18.20
CA GLU A 149 4.27 -0.99 -19.46
C GLU A 149 3.68 -2.32 -19.90
N ILE A 150 2.36 -2.40 -20.07
CA ILE A 150 1.73 -3.49 -20.83
C ILE A 150 2.11 -3.28 -22.29
N ILE A 151 2.82 -4.25 -22.84
CA ILE A 151 3.20 -4.26 -24.25
C ILE A 151 2.14 -5.00 -25.03
N GLU A 152 1.48 -4.30 -25.94
CA GLU A 152 0.52 -4.92 -26.86
C GLU A 152 1.19 -5.20 -28.20
N VAL A 153 0.88 -6.35 -28.80
CA VAL A 153 1.48 -6.80 -30.06
C VAL A 153 0.40 -7.22 -31.05
N THR A 154 0.75 -7.21 -32.35
CA THR A 154 0.04 -7.98 -33.37
C THR A 154 0.91 -9.19 -33.77
N SER A 155 0.40 -10.02 -34.68
CA SER A 155 1.17 -11.13 -35.27
C SER A 155 2.49 -10.69 -35.94
N THR A 156 2.60 -9.41 -36.35
CA THR A 156 3.80 -8.84 -36.97
C THR A 156 4.89 -8.55 -35.93
N GLU A 157 4.53 -7.85 -34.84
CA GLU A 157 5.50 -7.44 -33.81
C GLU A 157 5.96 -8.61 -32.94
N LEU A 158 5.13 -9.66 -32.81
CA LEU A 158 5.47 -10.87 -32.05
C LEU A 158 6.77 -11.54 -32.53
N GLN A 159 7.12 -11.41 -33.82
CA GLN A 159 8.32 -12.03 -34.40
C GLN A 159 9.60 -11.22 -34.13
N ASN A 160 9.48 -9.93 -33.81
CA ASN A 160 10.62 -9.01 -33.71
C ASN A 160 10.75 -8.39 -32.32
N SER A 161 10.05 -8.93 -31.31
CA SER A 161 9.94 -8.35 -29.97
C SER A 161 9.49 -6.88 -29.96
N GLY A 162 8.72 -6.50 -30.98
CA GLY A 162 8.21 -5.14 -31.14
C GLY A 162 7.01 -4.87 -30.23
N ALA A 163 6.46 -3.65 -30.35
CA ALA A 163 5.22 -3.26 -29.69
C ALA A 163 4.32 -2.57 -30.71
N ALA A 164 3.06 -3.01 -30.80
CA ALA A 164 2.02 -2.31 -31.55
C ALA A 164 1.50 -1.12 -30.75
N ALA A 165 1.37 -1.28 -29.43
CA ALA A 165 1.05 -0.22 -28.48
C ALA A 165 1.70 -0.49 -27.12
N LYS A 166 1.77 0.55 -26.29
CA LYS A 166 2.28 0.48 -24.91
C LYS A 166 1.33 1.21 -23.98
N LYS A 167 0.93 0.56 -22.89
CA LYS A 167 0.04 1.14 -21.88
C LYS A 167 0.72 1.14 -20.52
N GLN A 168 0.78 2.31 -19.88
CA GLN A 168 1.35 2.40 -18.53
C GLN A 168 0.47 1.66 -17.53
N VAL A 169 1.13 0.96 -16.60
CA VAL A 169 0.47 0.25 -15.51
C VAL A 169 1.25 0.43 -14.23
N THR A 170 0.52 0.63 -13.13
CA THR A 170 1.06 0.61 -11.78
C THR A 170 0.45 -0.56 -11.02
N LEU A 171 1.28 -1.38 -10.38
CA LEU A 171 0.85 -2.54 -9.60
C LEU A 171 1.26 -2.39 -8.14
N GLY A 172 0.33 -2.56 -7.21
CA GLY A 172 0.63 -2.68 -5.78
C GLY A 172 0.82 -4.14 -5.40
N ILE A 173 1.94 -4.47 -4.77
CA ILE A 173 2.35 -5.82 -4.41
C ILE A 173 2.43 -5.94 -2.90
N VAL A 174 1.78 -6.96 -2.34
CA VAL A 174 1.77 -7.22 -0.89
C VAL A 174 2.20 -8.66 -0.61
N ARG A 175 2.76 -8.87 0.58
CA ARG A 175 3.05 -10.22 1.06
C ARG A 175 1.86 -10.77 1.85
N LYS A 176 1.34 -11.93 1.44
CA LYS A 176 0.34 -12.70 2.20
C LYS A 176 0.76 -14.15 2.27
N GLU A 177 0.66 -14.76 3.45
CA GLU A 177 0.98 -16.19 3.64
C GLU A 177 2.35 -16.59 3.07
N ASN A 178 3.34 -15.72 3.27
CA ASN A 178 4.71 -15.89 2.79
C ASN A 178 4.88 -15.93 1.25
N ARG A 179 3.94 -15.35 0.49
CA ARG A 179 4.03 -15.19 -0.97
C ARG A 179 3.71 -13.75 -1.38
N TRP A 180 4.34 -13.28 -2.45
CA TRP A 180 4.01 -12.01 -3.09
C TRP A 180 2.76 -12.15 -3.94
N LEU A 181 1.84 -11.18 -3.81
CA LEU A 181 0.60 -11.12 -4.57
C LEU A 181 0.31 -9.69 -5.01
N ILE A 182 -0.26 -9.55 -6.20
CA ILE A 182 -0.74 -8.26 -6.72
C ILE A 182 -2.06 -7.91 -6.01
N SER A 183 -2.07 -6.78 -5.31
CA SER A 183 -3.20 -6.26 -4.54
C SER A 183 -3.96 -5.14 -5.25
N SER A 184 -3.31 -4.44 -6.17
CA SER A 184 -3.93 -3.42 -7.01
C SER A 184 -3.28 -3.39 -8.39
N VAL A 185 -4.08 -3.03 -9.39
CA VAL A 185 -3.62 -2.73 -10.75
C VAL A 185 -4.33 -1.48 -11.22
N GLU A 186 -3.55 -0.48 -11.61
CA GLU A 186 -4.04 0.79 -12.12
C GLU A 186 -3.42 1.01 -13.49
N ALA A 187 -4.22 0.78 -14.53
CA ALA A 187 -3.82 1.10 -15.90
C ALA A 187 -4.23 2.54 -16.22
N VAL A 188 -3.31 3.34 -16.75
CA VAL A 188 -3.64 4.67 -17.26
C VAL A 188 -4.46 4.49 -18.53
N LYS A 189 -5.75 4.85 -18.48
CA LYS A 189 -6.59 4.88 -19.68
C LYS A 189 -6.00 5.90 -20.66
N GLN A 190 -5.57 5.44 -21.84
CA GLN A 190 -5.36 6.36 -22.95
C GLN A 190 -6.75 6.78 -23.45
N TYR A 191 -7.12 8.02 -23.15
CA TYR A 191 -8.23 8.66 -23.84
C TYR A 191 -7.72 9.04 -25.24
N GLU A 192 -8.38 8.51 -26.27
CA GLU A 192 -8.28 9.03 -27.64
C GLU A 192 -9.09 10.32 -27.80
#